data_AF-A0A0V1M0A8-F1
#
_entry.id   AF-A0A0V1M0A8-F1
#
_cell.length_a   1.000
_cell.length_b   1.000
_cell.length_c   1.000
_cell.angle_alpha   90.00
_cell.angle_beta   90.00
_cell.angle_gamma   90.00
#
_symmetry.space_group_name_H-M   'P 1'
#
loop_
_entity.id
_entity.type
_entity.pdbx_description
1 polymer ?
#
loop_
_entity_poly.entity_id
_entity_poly.type
_entity_poly.pdbx_seq_one_letter_code
_entity_poly.pdbx_strand_id
1 'polypeptide(L)'
;MKFTAVVCILILLKTSTAQVATCRDDGDANTDWFFVYKPPNSLNSKIIKSAAAPAWTPSARAINQAAGHSISTTMAHFIANRAEISVLAYSDDPPNLPPRNEKSKAK
;
A
#
# COMPACT_ATOMS: atom_id res chain seq x y z
N MET A 1 4.98 4.54 44.88
CA MET A 1 4.11 4.63 43.69
C MET A 1 4.97 4.66 42.44
N LYS A 2 5.01 3.56 41.67
CA LYS A 2 5.72 3.47 40.39
C LYS A 2 4.69 3.12 39.32
N PHE A 3 4.07 4.14 38.72
CA PHE A 3 3.04 3.93 37.68
C PHE A 3 3.11 4.93 36.52
N THR A 4 4.24 5.61 36.34
CA THR A 4 4.32 6.73 35.37
C THR A 4 5.05 6.37 34.07
N ALA A 5 5.86 5.31 34.04
CA ALA A 5 6.62 4.96 32.83
C ALA A 5 5.79 4.18 31.80
N VAL A 6 4.95 3.23 32.24
CA VAL A 6 4.16 2.36 31.35
C VAL A 6 3.06 3.14 30.62
N VAL A 7 2.41 4.08 31.31
CA VAL A 7 1.36 4.93 30.74
C VAL A 7 1.92 5.90 29.69
N CYS A 8 3.08 6.52 29.94
CA CYS A 8 3.71 7.43 28.97
C CYS A 8 4.14 6.71 27.68
N ILE A 9 4.70 5.50 27.77
CA ILE A 9 5.06 4.69 26.60
C ILE A 9 3.82 4.40 25.74
N LEU A 10 2.70 4.03 26.36
CA LEU A 10 1.45 3.72 25.65
C LEU A 10 0.83 4.95 24.96
N ILE A 11 0.95 6.14 25.56
CA ILE A 11 0.42 7.40 24.99
C ILE A 11 1.28 7.85 23.80
N LEU A 12 2.61 7.73 23.89
CA LEU A 12 3.54 8.12 22.82
C LEU A 12 3.42 7.24 21.57
N LEU A 13 3.12 5.94 21.73
CA LEU A 13 2.85 5.02 20.61
C LEU A 13 1.58 5.40 19.83
N LYS A 14 0.59 6.05 20.46
CA LYS A 14 -0.65 6.49 19.80
C LYS A 14 -0.49 7.79 19.00
N THR A 15 0.57 8.58 19.21
CA THR A 15 0.72 9.91 18.58
C THR A 15 1.55 9.92 17.31
N SER A 16 2.29 8.84 16.99
CA SER A 16 2.93 8.69 15.67
C SER A 16 1.93 8.17 14.63
N THR A 17 0.84 8.89 14.42
CA THR A 17 -0.08 8.63 13.31
C THR A 17 0.45 9.34 12.07
N ALA A 18 1.41 8.74 11.37
CA ALA A 18 1.53 9.00 9.94
C ALA A 18 0.29 8.36 9.27
N GLN A 19 -0.88 9.02 9.37
CA GLN A 19 -2.18 8.52 8.87
C GLN A 19 -2.19 8.20 7.36
N VAL A 20 -1.13 8.59 6.66
CA VAL A 20 -0.99 8.53 5.21
C VAL A 20 -0.28 7.26 4.73
N ALA A 21 0.54 6.62 5.59
CA ALA A 21 1.36 5.46 5.21
C ALA A 21 0.79 4.13 5.72
N THR A 22 -0.51 3.94 5.57
CA THR A 22 -1.21 2.70 5.95
C THR A 22 -1.74 2.02 4.70
N CYS A 23 -1.64 0.68 4.64
CA CYS A 23 -2.26 -0.07 3.56
C CYS A 23 -3.78 0.08 3.64
N ARG A 24 -4.43 0.26 2.50
CA ARG A 24 -5.89 0.33 2.38
C ARG A 24 -6.40 -0.72 1.42
N ASP A 25 -7.51 -1.35 1.79
CA ASP A 25 -8.15 -2.34 0.95
C ASP A 25 -9.00 -1.71 -0.16
N ASP A 26 -9.69 -2.54 -0.95
CA ASP A 26 -10.54 -2.08 -2.05
C ASP A 26 -11.69 -1.15 -1.59
N GLY A 27 -12.10 -1.23 -0.33
CA GLY A 27 -13.15 -0.43 0.28
C GLY A 27 -12.63 0.78 1.07
N ASP A 28 -11.35 1.14 0.92
CA ASP A 28 -10.70 2.25 1.64
C ASP A 28 -10.62 2.05 3.15
N ALA A 29 -10.74 0.80 3.62
CA ALA A 29 -10.51 0.46 5.01
C ALA A 29 -9.02 0.19 5.25
N ASN A 30 -8.50 0.67 6.39
CA ASN A 30 -7.15 0.36 6.83
C ASN A 30 -6.98 -1.15 7.03
N THR A 31 -5.88 -1.69 6.52
CA THR A 31 -5.49 -3.10 6.64
C THR A 31 -4.00 -3.16 6.99
N ASP A 32 -3.58 -4.16 7.77
CA ASP A 32 -2.17 -4.26 8.16
C ASP A 32 -1.28 -4.66 6.97
N TRP A 33 -1.81 -5.50 6.09
CA TRP A 33 -1.15 -5.97 4.88
C TRP A 33 -2.19 -6.47 3.86
N PHE A 34 -1.81 -6.46 2.58
CA PHE A 34 -2.51 -7.18 1.53
C PHE A 34 -1.52 -7.71 0.49
N PHE A 35 -1.94 -8.74 -0.26
CA PHE A 35 -1.30 -9.16 -1.50
C PHE A 35 -2.31 -9.10 -2.63
N VAL A 36 -1.84 -8.67 -3.80
CA VAL A 36 -2.62 -8.69 -5.04
C VAL A 36 -1.95 -9.63 -6.02
N TYR A 37 -2.73 -10.54 -6.60
CA TYR A 37 -2.28 -11.38 -7.70
C TYR A 37 -3.01 -10.96 -8.98
N LYS A 38 -2.25 -10.50 -9.97
CA LYS A 38 -2.75 -10.14 -11.30
C LYS A 38 -2.26 -11.17 -12.34
N PRO A 39 -3.15 -11.97 -12.94
CA PRO A 39 -2.76 -12.89 -14.01
C PRO A 39 -2.15 -12.17 -15.23
N PRO A 40 -1.32 -12.85 -16.04
CA PRO A 40 -0.90 -12.35 -17.34
C PRO A 40 -2.10 -11.97 -18.22
N ASN A 41 -1.98 -10.90 -19.02
CA ASN A 41 -3.01 -10.44 -19.97
C ASN A 41 -4.40 -10.14 -19.37
N SER A 42 -4.53 -10.04 -18.04
CA SER A 42 -5.73 -9.64 -17.33
C SER A 42 -5.50 -8.35 -16.55
N LEU A 43 -6.53 -7.50 -16.50
CA LEU A 43 -6.60 -6.36 -15.59
C LEU A 43 -7.35 -6.71 -14.28
N ASN A 44 -8.13 -7.79 -14.30
CA ASN A 44 -8.77 -8.31 -13.08
C ASN A 44 -7.73 -9.06 -12.25
N SER A 45 -7.78 -8.81 -10.95
CA SER A 45 -6.88 -9.34 -9.94
C SER A 45 -7.66 -10.04 -8.82
N LYS A 46 -6.93 -10.74 -7.97
CA LYS A 46 -7.43 -11.21 -6.67
C LYS A 46 -6.64 -10.54 -5.56
N ILE A 47 -7.29 -10.34 -4.42
CA ILE A 47 -6.71 -9.80 -3.20
C ILE A 47 -6.87 -10.78 -2.04
N ILE A 48 -5.84 -10.86 -1.19
CA ILE A 48 -5.88 -11.42 0.16
C ILE A 48 -5.33 -10.36 1.11
N LYS A 49 -5.93 -10.19 2.29
CA LYS A 49 -5.61 -9.13 3.23
C LYS A 49 -5.69 -9.60 4.67
N SER A 50 -5.18 -8.78 5.60
CA SER A 50 -5.23 -9.07 7.03
C SER A 50 -6.67 -9.29 7.50
N ALA A 51 -6.96 -10.48 8.03
CA ALA A 51 -8.25 -10.87 8.61
C ALA A 51 -8.04 -12.07 9.56
N ALA A 52 -9.04 -12.41 10.37
CA ALA A 52 -8.99 -13.59 11.24
C ALA A 52 -8.79 -14.90 10.46
N ALA A 53 -9.38 -14.99 9.26
CA ALA A 53 -9.18 -16.07 8.32
C ALA A 53 -8.98 -15.47 6.91
N PRO A 54 -7.73 -15.16 6.51
CA PRO A 54 -7.44 -14.57 5.21
C PRO A 54 -7.80 -15.53 4.07
N ALA A 55 -8.51 -15.02 3.07
CA ALA A 55 -8.87 -15.78 1.87
C ALA A 55 -8.68 -14.91 0.62
N TRP A 56 -8.34 -15.56 -0.49
CA TRP A 56 -8.30 -14.90 -1.78
C TRP A 56 -9.71 -14.61 -2.29
N THR A 57 -9.96 -13.35 -2.64
CA THR A 57 -11.22 -12.88 -3.21
C THR A 57 -10.94 -12.07 -4.48
N PRO A 58 -11.88 -11.96 -5.43
CA PRO A 58 -11.74 -11.03 -6.55
C PRO A 58 -11.56 -9.60 -6.01
N SER A 59 -10.62 -8.84 -6.59
CA SER A 59 -10.53 -7.40 -6.30
C SER A 59 -11.80 -6.69 -6.79
N ALA A 60 -12.23 -5.65 -6.08
CA ALA A 60 -13.49 -4.95 -6.35
C ALA A 60 -13.51 -4.25 -7.72
N ARG A 61 -12.35 -3.81 -8.21
CA ARG A 61 -12.17 -3.22 -9.54
C ARG A 61 -10.93 -3.76 -10.24
N ALA A 62 -10.81 -3.50 -11.53
CA ALA A 62 -9.60 -3.80 -12.28
C ALA A 62 -8.40 -2.96 -11.79
N ILE A 63 -7.19 -3.50 -11.85
CA ILE A 63 -5.98 -2.90 -11.27
C ILE A 63 -5.60 -1.53 -11.87
N ASN A 64 -6.06 -1.23 -13.09
CA ASN A 64 -5.80 0.04 -13.78
C ASN A 64 -6.82 1.14 -13.47
N GLN A 65 -7.80 0.87 -12.61
CA GLN A 65 -8.82 1.85 -12.23
C GLN A 65 -8.26 2.85 -11.21
N ALA A 66 -8.62 4.12 -11.38
CA ALA A 66 -8.12 5.22 -10.55
C ALA A 66 -8.55 5.15 -9.08
N ALA A 67 -9.60 4.39 -8.75
CA ALA A 67 -10.09 4.20 -7.39
C ALA A 67 -10.73 2.80 -7.24
N GLY A 68 -10.95 2.37 -5.99
CA GLY A 68 -11.68 1.13 -5.68
C GLY A 68 -10.87 -0.15 -5.91
N HIS A 69 -9.54 -0.04 -5.96
CA HIS A 69 -8.61 -1.17 -5.95
C HIS A 69 -7.52 -0.85 -4.92
N SER A 70 -7.15 -1.80 -4.06
CA SER A 70 -6.27 -1.59 -2.90
C SER A 70 -4.96 -0.86 -3.22
N ILE A 71 -4.35 -1.14 -4.38
CA ILE A 71 -3.16 -0.42 -4.86
C ILE A 71 -3.45 1.07 -5.08
N SER A 72 -4.50 1.45 -5.82
CA SER A 72 -4.80 2.87 -6.07
C SER A 72 -5.24 3.58 -4.80
N THR A 73 -6.02 2.91 -3.96
CA THR A 73 -6.46 3.42 -2.66
C THR A 73 -5.29 3.66 -1.69
N THR A 74 -4.34 2.72 -1.61
CA THR A 74 -3.13 2.86 -0.78
C THR A 74 -2.21 3.98 -1.31
N MET A 75 -2.08 4.10 -2.63
CA MET A 75 -1.19 5.07 -3.26
C MET A 75 -1.78 6.48 -3.36
N ALA A 76 -3.07 6.68 -3.08
CA ALA A 76 -3.82 7.91 -3.38
C ALA A 76 -3.14 9.20 -2.90
N HIS A 77 -2.53 9.18 -1.70
CA HIS A 77 -1.85 10.35 -1.16
C HIS A 77 -0.41 10.51 -1.66
N PHE A 78 0.27 9.41 -2.03
CA PHE A 78 1.65 9.40 -2.50
C PHE A 78 1.80 9.86 -3.95
N ILE A 79 0.73 9.75 -4.75
CA ILE A 79 0.70 10.21 -6.14
C ILE A 79 0.04 11.59 -6.30
N ALA A 80 -0.56 12.12 -5.24
CA ALA A 80 -1.10 13.47 -5.23
C ALA A 80 0.03 14.49 -5.01
N ASN A 81 -0.08 15.68 -5.62
CA ASN A 81 0.88 16.76 -5.42
C ASN A 81 0.69 17.39 -4.02
N ARG A 82 1.34 16.82 -3.01
CA ARG A 82 1.25 17.22 -1.60
C ARG A 82 2.66 17.47 -1.04
N ALA A 83 2.91 18.69 -0.55
CA ALA A 83 4.24 19.10 -0.08
C ALA A 83 4.67 18.38 1.21
N GLU A 84 3.72 17.85 1.97
CA GLU A 84 3.95 17.18 3.26
C GLU A 84 4.32 15.69 3.11
N ILE A 85 4.28 15.14 1.89
CA ILE A 85 4.50 13.72 1.63
C ILE A 85 5.77 13.53 0.82
N SER A 86 6.69 12.76 1.37
CA SER A 86 7.95 12.35 0.71
C SER A 86 7.87 10.90 0.28
N VAL A 87 8.26 10.61 -0.97
CA VAL A 87 8.25 9.26 -1.56
C VAL A 87 9.60 8.99 -2.20
N LEU A 88 10.14 7.79 -1.96
CA LEU A 88 11.26 7.24 -2.73
C LEU A 88 10.72 6.16 -3.66
N ALA A 89 10.77 6.40 -4.97
CA ALA A 89 10.41 5.42 -5.99
C ALA A 89 11.68 4.83 -6.62
N TYR A 90 11.69 3.51 -6.82
CA TYR A 90 12.78 2.77 -7.46
C TYR A 90 12.25 1.93 -8.63
N SER A 91 13.06 1.69 -9.64
CA SER A 91 12.78 0.77 -10.75
C SER A 91 14.09 0.39 -11.42
N ASP A 92 14.27 -0.90 -11.72
CA ASP A 92 15.36 -1.37 -12.59
C ASP A 92 15.18 -0.96 -14.07
N ASP A 93 14.02 -0.37 -14.39
CA ASP A 93 13.63 0.16 -15.70
C ASP A 93 12.83 1.47 -15.51
N PRO A 94 13.50 2.59 -15.15
CA PRO A 94 12.83 3.83 -14.82
C PRO A 94 12.32 4.55 -16.09
N PRO A 95 11.17 5.26 -16.01
CA PRO A 95 10.42 5.73 -17.19
C PRO A 95 11.11 6.80 -18.06
N ASN A 96 12.30 7.29 -17.69
CA ASN A 96 13.02 8.35 -18.42
C ASN A 96 14.48 7.96 -18.76
N LEU A 97 14.82 6.67 -18.69
CA LEU A 97 16.12 6.17 -19.12
C LEU A 97 15.95 5.14 -20.24
N PRO A 98 16.97 4.93 -21.10
CA PRO A 98 16.95 3.86 -22.08
C PRO A 98 16.72 2.49 -21.40
N PRO A 99 15.89 1.60 -21.98
CA PRO A 99 15.65 0.28 -21.41
C PRO A 99 16.93 -0.53 -21.27
N ARG A 100 17.13 -1.19 -20.12
CA ARG A 100 18.28 -2.07 -19.88
C ARG A 100 17.87 -3.53 -19.86
N ASN A 101 17.99 -4.26 -20.97
CA ASN A 101 17.43 -5.62 -21.09
C ASN A 101 18.33 -6.75 -20.55
N GLU A 102 19.16 -6.46 -19.55
CA GLU A 102 20.16 -7.41 -19.05
C GLU A 102 19.60 -8.39 -18.00
N LYS A 103 18.56 -7.99 -17.27
CA LYS A 103 17.96 -8.74 -16.15
C LYS A 103 16.46 -8.47 -16.05
N SER A 104 15.73 -9.37 -15.38
CA SER A 104 14.36 -9.15 -14.92
C SER A 104 14.23 -7.84 -14.14
N LYS A 105 13.04 -7.23 -14.19
CA LYS A 105 12.80 -5.88 -13.66
C LYS A 105 11.92 -5.91 -12.41
N ALA A 106 12.40 -5.28 -11.34
CA ALA A 106 11.61 -4.97 -10.16
C ALA A 106 11.36 -3.46 -10.06
N LYS A 107 10.28 -3.13 -9.36
CA LYS A 107 9.82 -1.78 -9.01
C LYS A 107 9.39 -1.81 -7.56
#